data_AF-A0A2K5QTT3-F1
#
_entry.id   AF-A0A2K5QTT3-F1
#
_cell.length_a   1.000
_cell.length_b   1.000
_cell.length_c   1.000
_cell.angle_alpha   90.00
_cell.angle_beta   90.00
_cell.angle_gamma   90.00
#
_symmetry.space_group_name_H-M   'P 1'
#
loop_
_entity.id
_entity.type
_entity.pdbx_description
1 polymer ?
#
loop_
_entity_poly.entity_id
_entity_poly.type
_entity_poly.pdbx_seq_one_letter_code
_entity_poly.pdbx_strand_id
1 'polypeptide(L)'
;MRGTLQTHLLSFSLLCLLSKVCAQLCPMPCACPWSPPRCPLGVPLVLDGCGCCWVCARRLGEPCDQLHVCDTSQGLVCQPGAGPGGLGALCLLAEEDGSCEVNGRLYREGEIFQPHCRIRCRCEDGGFTCVPLCPEDVRVPSWDCPHPRRVEVPGKCCPEWMCDQGGELAAQPLPAQGPQSSGLVASLPPGVPCPEWSTAWGPCSTTCGLGMATRVSNQNRFCRLETQRRLCLSRPCPPSRGRRPQNRAF
;
A
#
# COMPACT_ATOMS: atom_id res chain seq x y z
N MET A 1 -2.54 40.19 57.83
CA MET A 1 -2.50 39.63 56.46
C MET A 1 -1.43 38.55 56.23
N ARG A 2 -0.51 38.27 57.16
CA ARG A 2 0.54 37.24 56.99
C ARG A 2 0.09 35.81 57.30
N GLY A 3 -0.86 35.63 58.22
CA GLY A 3 -1.36 34.32 58.64
C GLY A 3 -2.21 33.59 57.61
N THR A 4 -2.94 34.33 56.75
CA THR A 4 -3.79 33.77 55.70
C THR A 4 -2.98 33.23 54.51
N LEU A 5 -1.88 33.89 54.13
CA LEU A 5 -1.02 33.41 53.03
C LEU A 5 -0.33 32.09 53.40
N GLN A 6 0.11 31.94 54.65
CA GLN A 6 0.80 30.75 55.13
C GLN A 6 -0.13 29.53 55.23
N THR A 7 -1.39 29.71 55.66
CA THR A 7 -2.40 28.65 55.64
C THR A 7 -2.82 28.26 54.23
N HIS A 8 -2.89 29.21 53.28
CA HIS A 8 -3.14 28.90 51.86
C HIS A 8 -1.97 28.14 51.20
N LEU A 9 -0.72 28.44 51.55
CA LEU A 9 0.45 27.71 51.03
C LEU A 9 0.52 26.28 51.59
N LEU A 10 0.20 26.10 52.87
CA LEU A 10 0.16 24.78 53.51
C LEU A 10 -0.99 23.92 52.96
N SER A 11 -2.18 24.51 52.72
CA SER A 11 -3.29 23.79 52.11
C SER A 11 -3.03 23.42 50.66
N PHE A 12 -2.38 24.31 49.88
CA PHE A 12 -1.97 24.00 48.51
C PHE A 12 -0.90 22.90 48.47
N SER A 13 0.09 22.95 49.39
CA SER A 13 1.08 21.87 49.54
C SER A 13 0.43 20.54 49.92
N LEU A 14 -0.56 20.55 50.82
CA LEU A 14 -1.29 19.34 51.23
C LEU A 14 -2.14 18.78 50.09
N LEU A 15 -2.82 19.64 49.30
CA LEU A 15 -3.54 19.23 48.10
C LEU A 15 -2.61 18.64 47.04
N CYS A 16 -1.43 19.23 46.82
CA CYS A 16 -0.42 18.71 45.90
C CYS A 16 0.19 17.37 46.36
N LEU A 17 0.24 17.11 47.67
CA LEU A 17 0.67 15.84 48.22
C LEU A 17 -0.44 14.78 48.08
N LEU A 18 -1.69 15.14 48.35
CA LEU A 18 -2.86 14.26 48.16
C LEU A 18 -3.04 13.86 46.69
N SER A 19 -2.82 14.79 45.74
CA SER A 19 -2.89 14.48 44.31
C SER A 19 -1.75 13.57 43.83
N LYS A 20 -0.57 13.63 44.46
CA LYS A 20 0.53 12.68 44.21
C LYS A 20 0.25 11.28 44.77
N VAL A 21 -0.47 11.18 45.88
CA VAL A 21 -0.86 9.88 46.48
C VAL A 21 -2.00 9.21 45.70
N CYS A 22 -2.91 9.96 45.09
CA CYS A 22 -4.00 9.43 44.26
C CYS A 22 -3.62 9.03 42.83
N ALA A 23 -2.37 9.26 42.38
CA ALA A 23 -1.98 9.14 40.98
C ALA A 23 -1.14 7.89 40.64
N GLN A 24 -1.05 6.88 41.51
CA GLN A 24 -0.34 5.64 41.18
C GLN A 24 -1.30 4.48 40.91
N LEU A 25 -1.88 4.49 39.71
CA LEU A 25 -2.67 3.37 39.18
C LEU A 25 -1.81 2.09 39.03
N CYS A 26 -0.50 2.24 38.86
CA CYS A 26 0.48 1.16 38.81
C CYS A 26 1.53 1.36 39.93
N PRO A 27 1.32 0.78 41.12
CA PRO A 27 2.29 0.88 42.21
C PRO A 27 3.55 0.06 41.89
N MET A 28 4.71 0.63 42.20
CA MET A 28 6.01 -0.04 42.09
C MET A 28 6.68 -0.08 43.47
N PRO A 29 7.04 -1.27 44.00
CA PRO A 29 6.97 -2.59 43.38
C PRO A 29 5.53 -3.12 43.27
N CYS A 30 5.28 -3.96 42.26
CA CYS A 30 3.95 -4.52 42.02
C CYS A 30 3.54 -5.51 43.11
N ALA A 31 2.27 -5.52 43.46
CA ALA A 31 1.67 -6.47 44.39
C ALA A 31 0.94 -7.58 43.63
N CYS A 32 1.68 -8.53 43.05
CA CYS A 32 1.09 -9.64 42.28
C CYS A 32 0.80 -10.87 43.15
N PRO A 33 -0.22 -11.68 42.81
CA PRO A 33 -0.39 -13.01 43.38
C PRO A 33 0.85 -13.88 43.12
N TRP A 34 1.21 -14.73 44.08
CA TRP A 34 2.37 -15.63 43.98
C TRP A 34 2.23 -16.67 42.87
N SER A 35 1.00 -17.09 42.55
CA SER A 35 0.70 -18.01 41.46
C SER A 35 -0.15 -17.31 40.40
N PRO A 36 0.15 -17.49 39.09
CA PRO A 36 -0.69 -16.96 38.03
C PRO A 36 -2.10 -17.55 38.07
N PRO A 37 -3.15 -16.76 37.73
CA PRO A 37 -4.51 -17.25 37.72
C PRO A 37 -4.71 -18.33 36.64
N ARG A 38 -5.65 -19.25 36.90
CA ARG A 38 -6.11 -20.22 35.90
C ARG A 38 -7.23 -19.59 35.07
N CYS A 39 -6.98 -19.38 33.79
CA CYS A 39 -7.96 -18.79 32.91
C CYS A 39 -8.97 -19.81 32.35
N PRO A 40 -10.19 -19.36 32.01
CA PRO A 40 -11.17 -20.19 31.32
C PRO A 40 -10.62 -20.77 30.02
N LEU A 41 -11.26 -21.84 29.51
CA LEU A 41 -10.85 -22.47 28.27
C LEU A 41 -10.87 -21.46 27.09
N GLY A 42 -9.74 -21.38 26.39
CA GLY A 42 -9.57 -20.48 25.25
C GLY A 42 -9.32 -19.01 25.62
N VAL A 43 -9.16 -18.68 26.90
CA VAL A 43 -8.76 -17.34 27.36
C VAL A 43 -7.27 -17.34 27.70
N PRO A 44 -6.45 -16.53 27.02
CA PRO A 44 -5.02 -16.49 27.28
C PRO A 44 -4.69 -15.77 28.59
N LEU A 45 -3.55 -16.14 29.17
CA LEU A 45 -2.92 -15.43 30.26
C LEU A 45 -2.05 -14.31 29.67
N VAL A 46 -2.26 -13.08 30.11
CA VAL A 46 -1.59 -11.86 29.62
C VAL A 46 -1.12 -11.01 30.80
N LEU A 47 -0.23 -10.06 30.56
CA LEU A 47 0.14 -9.08 31.59
C LEU A 47 -0.97 -8.03 31.73
N ASP A 48 -1.17 -7.52 32.95
CA ASP A 48 -1.99 -6.34 33.20
C ASP A 48 -1.47 -5.11 32.44
N GLY A 49 -2.24 -4.02 32.39
CA GLY A 49 -1.81 -2.80 31.68
C GLY A 49 -0.70 -2.03 32.40
N CYS A 50 -0.24 -2.51 33.56
CA CYS A 50 1.00 -2.07 34.21
C CYS A 50 2.22 -2.90 33.75
N GLY A 51 2.01 -3.98 33.00
CA GLY A 51 3.07 -4.86 32.50
C GLY A 51 3.69 -5.76 33.57
N CYS A 52 2.97 -6.04 34.66
CA CYS A 52 3.56 -6.65 35.86
C CYS A 52 2.89 -7.94 36.30
N CYS A 53 1.57 -7.93 36.51
CA CYS A 53 0.86 -9.11 37.02
C CYS A 53 0.22 -9.90 35.89
N TRP A 54 0.25 -11.23 35.99
CA TRP A 54 -0.48 -12.09 35.08
C TRP A 54 -1.98 -12.06 35.40
N VAL A 55 -2.78 -11.74 34.39
CA VAL A 55 -4.24 -11.69 34.45
C VAL A 55 -4.84 -12.48 33.28
N CYS A 56 -6.11 -12.84 33.39
CA CYS A 56 -6.82 -13.44 32.27
C CYS A 56 -7.30 -12.34 31.33
N ALA A 57 -7.04 -12.52 30.03
CA ALA A 57 -7.44 -11.55 29.03
C ALA A 57 -8.97 -11.39 28.97
N ARG A 58 -9.44 -10.15 28.88
CA ARG A 58 -10.86 -9.81 28.74
C ARG A 58 -11.33 -10.08 27.31
N ARG A 59 -12.53 -10.64 27.18
CA ARG A 59 -13.15 -11.03 25.90
C ARG A 59 -14.05 -9.94 25.34
N LEU A 60 -14.52 -10.12 24.10
CA LEU A 60 -15.41 -9.19 23.41
C LEU A 60 -16.64 -8.86 24.29
N GLY A 61 -16.89 -7.57 24.50
CA GLY A 61 -18.00 -7.05 25.31
C GLY A 61 -17.77 -7.09 26.82
N GLU A 62 -16.63 -7.61 27.30
CA GLU A 62 -16.30 -7.57 28.73
C GLU A 62 -15.77 -6.19 29.15
N PRO A 63 -16.00 -5.77 30.41
CA PRO A 63 -15.45 -4.55 30.95
C PRO A 63 -13.93 -4.64 31.05
N CYS A 64 -13.27 -3.56 30.65
CA CYS A 64 -11.82 -3.41 30.68
C CYS A 64 -11.43 -2.07 31.32
N ASP A 65 -10.22 -2.04 31.84
CA ASP A 65 -9.61 -0.87 32.46
C ASP A 65 -8.09 -0.97 32.34
N GLN A 66 -7.35 -0.11 33.06
CA GLN A 66 -5.88 -0.10 33.03
C GLN A 66 -5.24 -1.40 33.56
N LEU A 67 -5.92 -2.18 34.41
CA LEU A 67 -5.40 -3.43 34.98
C LEU A 67 -5.96 -4.66 34.24
N HIS A 68 -7.20 -4.57 33.77
CA HIS A 68 -7.91 -5.62 33.06
C HIS A 68 -7.86 -5.40 31.55
N VAL A 69 -6.87 -6.00 30.90
CA VAL A 69 -6.61 -5.84 29.46
C VAL A 69 -7.40 -6.82 28.60
N CYS A 70 -7.71 -6.40 27.38
CA CYS A 70 -8.42 -7.21 26.38
C CYS A 70 -7.53 -8.26 25.72
N ASP A 71 -8.14 -9.31 25.17
CA ASP A 71 -7.45 -10.34 24.39
C ASP A 71 -7.01 -9.83 23.02
N THR A 72 -5.76 -9.36 22.95
CA THR A 72 -5.15 -8.84 21.72
C THR A 72 -4.96 -9.92 20.65
N SER A 73 -4.93 -11.21 21.01
CA SER A 73 -4.84 -12.30 20.02
C SER A 73 -6.11 -12.44 19.18
N GLN A 74 -7.22 -11.87 19.69
CA GLN A 74 -8.51 -11.77 19.00
C GLN A 74 -8.73 -10.38 18.37
N GLY A 75 -7.72 -9.49 18.39
CA GLY A 75 -7.83 -8.13 17.84
C GLY A 75 -8.69 -7.19 18.69
N LEU A 76 -8.84 -7.46 19.99
CA LEU A 76 -9.66 -6.65 20.88
C LEU A 76 -8.87 -5.50 21.50
N VAL A 77 -9.49 -4.33 21.58
CA VAL A 77 -8.95 -3.10 22.20
C VAL A 77 -9.97 -2.56 23.20
N CYS A 78 -9.45 -2.01 24.31
CA CYS A 78 -10.29 -1.41 25.33
C CYS A 78 -10.80 -0.04 24.87
N GLN A 79 -12.08 0.06 24.54
CA GLN A 79 -12.71 1.26 24.02
C GLN A 79 -13.69 1.86 25.03
N PRO A 80 -13.69 3.19 25.25
CA PRO A 80 -14.69 3.84 26.09
C PRO A 80 -16.11 3.65 25.54
N GLY A 81 -17.08 3.37 26.41
CA GLY A 81 -18.48 3.28 26.01
C GLY A 81 -19.00 4.60 25.44
N ALA A 82 -19.53 4.60 24.22
CA ALA A 82 -20.16 5.77 23.61
C ALA A 82 -21.51 6.05 24.28
N GLY A 83 -21.53 6.84 25.34
CA GLY A 83 -22.79 7.30 25.95
C GLY A 83 -22.60 8.28 27.12
N PRO A 84 -23.55 9.19 27.38
CA PRO A 84 -23.44 10.22 28.43
C PRO A 84 -23.53 9.70 29.88
N GLY A 85 -23.34 8.40 30.11
CA GLY A 85 -23.64 7.71 31.37
C GLY A 85 -22.45 6.98 32.01
N GLY A 86 -21.22 7.17 31.52
CA GLY A 86 -20.03 6.57 32.15
C GLY A 86 -20.07 5.04 32.20
N LEU A 87 -20.67 4.39 31.20
CA LEU A 87 -20.48 2.96 31.02
C LEU A 87 -18.97 2.73 30.83
N GLY A 88 -18.39 1.95 31.75
CA GLY A 88 -16.96 1.64 31.74
C GLY A 88 -16.49 1.15 30.37
N ALA A 89 -15.18 1.25 30.12
CA ALA A 89 -14.63 0.81 28.85
C ALA A 89 -14.89 -0.70 28.63
N LEU A 90 -15.12 -1.08 27.38
CA LEU A 90 -15.42 -2.44 26.97
C LEU A 90 -14.38 -2.93 25.96
N CYS A 91 -14.11 -4.22 25.95
CA CYS A 91 -13.30 -4.84 24.92
C CYS A 91 -14.10 -4.96 23.63
N LEU A 92 -13.75 -4.15 22.63
CA LEU A 92 -14.34 -4.15 21.31
C LEU A 92 -13.29 -4.55 20.29
N LEU A 93 -13.70 -4.93 19.08
CA LEU A 93 -12.75 -5.13 17.99
C LEU A 93 -12.04 -3.80 17.73
N ALA A 94 -10.73 -3.86 17.46
CA ALA A 94 -10.05 -2.72 16.90
C ALA A 94 -10.80 -2.28 15.65
N GLU A 95 -11.23 -1.03 15.62
CA GLU A 95 -11.64 -0.40 14.36
C GLU A 95 -10.40 -0.46 13.47
N GLU A 96 -10.43 -1.25 12.40
CA GLU A 96 -9.43 -1.11 11.34
C GLU A 96 -9.64 0.29 10.78
N ASP A 97 -8.73 1.21 11.10
CA ASP A 97 -8.80 2.63 10.76
C ASP A 97 -8.58 2.88 9.26
N GLY A 98 -8.72 1.84 8.43
CA GLY A 98 -8.38 1.78 7.02
C GLY A 98 -6.92 2.15 6.76
N SER A 99 -6.09 2.24 7.80
CA SER A 99 -4.76 2.79 7.71
C SER A 99 -3.79 1.83 7.05
N CYS A 100 -2.91 2.36 6.21
CA CYS A 100 -2.00 1.59 5.40
C CYS A 100 -0.58 1.76 5.91
N GLU A 101 0.13 0.67 6.17
CA GLU A 101 1.56 0.71 6.50
C GLU A 101 2.40 0.48 5.24
N VAL A 102 3.15 1.50 4.80
CA VAL A 102 4.04 1.40 3.63
C VAL A 102 5.46 1.80 4.04
N ASN A 103 6.39 0.84 3.98
CA ASN A 103 7.80 1.01 4.39
C ASN A 103 7.97 1.53 5.83
N GLY A 104 7.15 1.07 6.78
CA GLY A 104 7.19 1.48 8.19
C GLY A 104 6.61 2.87 8.47
N ARG A 105 5.92 3.47 7.49
CA ARG A 105 5.13 4.70 7.68
C ARG A 105 3.64 4.37 7.60
N LEU A 106 2.88 4.91 8.55
CA LEU A 106 1.43 4.78 8.60
C LEU A 106 0.77 5.90 7.79
N TYR A 107 -0.14 5.54 6.90
CA TYR A 107 -0.95 6.45 6.08
C TYR A 107 -2.43 6.25 6.44
N ARG A 108 -3.20 7.32 6.48
CA ARG A 108 -4.63 7.28 6.81
C ARG A 108 -5.45 6.84 5.60
N GLU A 109 -6.64 6.29 5.85
CA GLU A 109 -7.63 6.00 4.81
C GLU A 109 -7.84 7.22 3.89
N GLY A 110 -7.70 7.01 2.58
CA GLY A 110 -7.79 8.04 1.56
C GLY A 110 -6.54 8.92 1.37
N GLU A 111 -5.50 8.78 2.19
CA GLU A 111 -4.26 9.57 2.10
C GLU A 111 -3.48 9.25 0.83
N ILE A 112 -2.98 10.29 0.15
CA ILE A 112 -2.23 10.19 -1.09
C ILE A 112 -0.77 10.51 -0.82
N PHE A 113 0.14 9.63 -1.26
CA PHE A 113 1.58 9.77 -1.09
C PHE A 113 2.33 9.44 -2.38
N GLN A 114 3.55 9.96 -2.52
CA GLN A 114 4.37 9.83 -3.74
C GLN A 114 5.76 9.28 -3.37
N PRO A 115 5.93 7.95 -3.32
CA PRO A 115 7.20 7.34 -2.88
C PRO A 115 8.33 7.54 -3.90
N HIS A 116 7.99 7.76 -5.18
CA HIS A 116 8.94 8.12 -6.22
C HIS A 116 8.30 9.18 -7.13
N CYS A 117 9.11 10.02 -7.80
CA CYS A 117 8.59 11.07 -8.66
C CYS A 117 7.69 10.55 -9.81
N ARG A 118 7.78 9.25 -10.12
CA ARG A 118 7.07 8.56 -11.22
C ARG A 118 5.79 7.86 -10.80
N ILE A 119 5.51 7.77 -9.50
CA ILE A 119 4.40 6.95 -9.00
C ILE A 119 3.70 7.63 -7.83
N ARG A 120 2.38 7.68 -7.89
CA ARG A 120 1.53 8.24 -6.83
C ARG A 120 0.62 7.15 -6.32
N CYS A 121 0.53 7.01 -5.00
CA CYS A 121 -0.25 5.98 -4.34
C CYS A 121 -1.31 6.59 -3.44
N ARG A 122 -2.41 5.86 -3.22
CA ARG A 122 -3.51 6.20 -2.32
C ARG A 122 -3.76 5.04 -1.37
N CYS A 123 -3.91 5.33 -0.09
CA CYS A 123 -4.32 4.37 0.94
C CYS A 123 -5.84 4.14 0.86
N GLU A 124 -6.26 2.88 0.72
CA GLU A 124 -7.65 2.44 0.66
C GLU A 124 -7.79 1.05 1.31
N ASP A 125 -8.69 0.93 2.29
CA ASP A 125 -9.06 -0.29 3.02
C ASP A 125 -7.86 -1.05 3.62
N GLY A 126 -6.91 -0.33 4.21
CA GLY A 126 -5.68 -0.91 4.79
C GLY A 126 -4.64 -1.38 3.77
N GLY A 127 -4.91 -1.22 2.47
CA GLY A 127 -3.98 -1.44 1.36
C GLY A 127 -3.71 -0.16 0.58
N PHE A 128 -2.87 -0.20 -0.46
CA PHE A 128 -2.62 0.99 -1.27
C PHE A 128 -2.70 0.70 -2.77
N THR A 129 -3.25 1.66 -3.51
CA THR A 129 -3.34 1.64 -4.98
C THR A 129 -2.38 2.68 -5.55
N CYS A 130 -1.59 2.31 -6.58
CA CYS A 130 -0.62 3.22 -7.19
C CYS A 130 -0.89 3.44 -8.68
N VAL A 131 -0.67 4.67 -9.13
CA VAL A 131 -0.78 5.09 -10.53
C VAL A 131 0.54 5.66 -11.05
N PRO A 132 0.96 5.32 -12.28
CA PRO A 132 2.12 5.94 -12.90
C PRO A 132 1.84 7.40 -13.22
N LEU A 133 2.83 8.27 -12.97
CA LEU A 133 2.79 9.70 -13.28
C LEU A 133 3.47 10.03 -14.61
N CYS A 134 4.31 9.13 -15.13
CA CYS A 134 4.98 9.30 -16.41
C CYS A 134 4.18 8.68 -17.56
N PRO A 135 4.32 9.23 -18.79
CA PRO A 135 3.69 8.65 -19.98
C PRO A 135 4.16 7.22 -20.22
N GLU A 136 3.27 6.25 -20.37
CA GLU A 136 3.63 4.85 -20.73
C GLU A 136 3.54 4.61 -22.24
N ASP A 137 3.63 5.69 -23.02
CA ASP A 137 3.57 5.66 -24.48
C ASP A 137 4.76 4.94 -25.10
N VAL A 138 4.51 4.28 -26.23
CA VAL A 138 5.51 3.55 -27.01
C VAL A 138 5.79 4.35 -28.28
N ARG A 139 7.02 4.83 -28.44
CA ARG A 139 7.48 5.41 -29.70
C ARG A 139 7.87 4.29 -30.65
N VAL A 140 7.12 4.16 -31.74
CA VAL A 140 7.46 3.23 -32.82
C VAL A 140 8.57 3.82 -33.70
N PRO A 141 9.39 2.97 -34.33
CA PRO A 141 10.32 3.40 -35.37
C PRO A 141 9.60 4.22 -36.45
N SER A 142 10.16 5.38 -36.77
CA SER A 142 9.65 6.30 -37.78
C SER A 142 10.79 6.79 -38.67
N TRP A 143 10.47 7.44 -39.80
CA TRP A 143 11.49 7.97 -40.71
C TRP A 143 12.43 8.98 -40.03
N ASP A 144 11.91 9.78 -39.11
CA ASP A 144 12.65 10.73 -38.27
C ASP A 144 13.36 10.08 -37.07
N CYS A 145 12.98 8.86 -36.69
CA CYS A 145 13.48 8.17 -35.52
C CYS A 145 13.47 6.65 -35.73
N PRO A 146 14.40 6.11 -36.53
CA PRO A 146 14.40 4.69 -36.89
C PRO A 146 14.74 3.78 -35.70
N HIS A 147 15.48 4.29 -34.70
CA HIS A 147 15.90 3.55 -33.52
C HIS A 147 15.52 4.30 -32.24
N PRO A 148 14.23 4.33 -31.85
CA PRO A 148 13.78 5.01 -30.65
C PRO A 148 14.28 4.26 -29.41
N ARG A 149 14.96 4.97 -28.50
CA ARG A 149 15.41 4.45 -27.21
C ARG A 149 14.86 5.30 -26.09
N ARG A 150 14.30 4.63 -25.08
CA ARG A 150 13.80 5.28 -23.87
C ARG A 150 14.92 5.37 -22.85
N VAL A 151 15.31 6.59 -22.51
CA VAL A 151 16.52 6.84 -21.71
C VAL A 151 16.23 7.78 -20.55
N GLU A 152 17.02 7.61 -19.49
CA GLU A 152 16.96 8.47 -18.32
C GLU A 152 17.73 9.76 -18.58
N VAL A 153 17.05 10.90 -18.46
CA VAL A 153 17.64 12.23 -18.66
C VAL A 153 17.98 12.85 -17.30
N PRO A 154 19.23 13.24 -17.05
CA PRO A 154 19.61 13.89 -15.80
C PRO A 154 18.73 15.10 -15.47
N GLY A 155 18.21 15.17 -14.25
CA GLY A 155 17.35 16.26 -13.79
C GLY A 155 15.88 16.18 -14.21
N LYS A 156 15.49 15.19 -15.03
CA LYS A 156 14.08 14.92 -15.36
C LYS A 156 13.58 13.70 -14.60
N CYS A 157 12.32 13.78 -14.16
CA CYS A 157 11.68 12.65 -13.48
C CYS A 157 11.35 11.52 -14.46
N CYS A 158 10.76 11.86 -15.60
CA CYS A 158 10.31 10.89 -16.61
C CYS A 158 11.40 10.65 -17.65
N PRO A 159 11.55 9.39 -18.11
CA PRO A 159 12.44 9.07 -19.21
C PRO A 159 11.90 9.65 -20.52
N GLU A 160 12.80 10.00 -21.43
CA GLU A 160 12.47 10.57 -22.73
C GLU A 160 12.91 9.64 -23.87
N TRP A 161 12.30 9.84 -25.03
CA TRP A 161 12.69 9.14 -26.25
C TRP A 161 13.87 9.87 -26.90
N MET A 162 14.99 9.19 -27.03
CA MET A 162 16.12 9.63 -27.86
C MET A 162 16.20 8.76 -29.11
N CYS A 163 16.56 9.39 -30.21
CA CYS A 163 16.77 8.75 -31.50
C CYS A 163 18.26 8.81 -31.79
N ASP A 164 18.92 7.66 -31.80
CA ASP A 164 20.32 7.63 -32.24
C ASP A 164 20.35 7.83 -33.75
N GLN A 165 21.06 8.87 -34.18
CA GLN A 165 21.50 8.95 -35.57
C GLN A 165 22.65 7.94 -35.74
N GLY A 166 22.29 6.68 -36.03
CA GLY A 166 23.24 5.74 -36.60
C GLY A 166 23.79 6.33 -37.91
N GLY A 167 25.11 6.46 -37.99
CA GLY A 167 25.82 7.25 -38.99
C GLY A 167 25.52 6.94 -40.45
N GLU A 168 25.82 7.96 -41.28
CA GLU A 168 26.15 7.88 -42.70
C GLU A 168 25.68 6.63 -43.45
N LEU A 169 24.41 6.61 -43.84
CA LEU A 169 24.04 6.00 -45.11
C LEU A 169 23.90 7.14 -46.10
N ALA A 170 24.95 7.28 -46.91
CA ALA A 170 25.07 8.16 -48.07
C ALA A 170 23.72 8.48 -48.70
N ALA A 171 23.21 9.66 -48.41
CA ALA A 171 22.27 10.35 -49.28
C ALA A 171 23.05 10.69 -50.56
N GLN A 172 23.09 9.76 -51.51
CA GLN A 172 23.36 10.13 -52.89
C GLN A 172 22.21 11.05 -53.34
N PRO A 173 22.48 12.30 -53.73
CA PRO A 173 21.46 13.12 -54.36
C PRO A 173 21.33 12.65 -55.80
N LEU A 174 20.31 11.85 -56.11
CA LEU A 174 19.87 11.67 -57.49
C LEU A 174 19.02 12.89 -57.89
N PRO A 175 19.18 13.40 -59.11
CA PRO A 175 18.91 14.78 -59.44
C PRO A 175 17.41 15.09 -59.57
N ALA A 176 17.10 16.36 -59.30
CA ALA A 176 15.79 16.97 -59.41
C ALA A 176 15.16 16.78 -60.80
N GLN A 177 13.90 16.34 -60.80
CA GLN A 177 12.89 16.62 -61.81
C GLN A 177 11.54 16.77 -61.07
N GLY A 178 11.06 18.01 -60.90
CA GLY A 178 9.74 18.32 -60.31
C GLY A 178 8.58 18.09 -61.29
N PRO A 179 7.40 18.72 -61.11
CA PRO A 179 6.84 19.38 -59.93
C PRO A 179 5.45 18.82 -59.52
N GLN A 180 5.09 19.03 -58.25
CA GLN A 180 3.74 19.15 -57.66
C GLN A 180 2.55 18.40 -58.29
N SER A 181 1.94 17.50 -57.51
CA SER A 181 0.46 17.41 -57.46
C SER A 181 -0.03 16.88 -56.11
N SER A 182 -0.88 17.68 -55.49
CA SER A 182 -1.77 17.27 -54.42
C SER A 182 -2.66 16.12 -54.88
N GLY A 183 -2.90 15.16 -53.99
CA GLY A 183 -4.13 14.39 -54.02
C GLY A 183 -3.97 12.87 -53.91
N LEU A 184 -4.79 12.34 -53.01
CA LEU A 184 -5.34 10.99 -52.96
C LEU A 184 -4.52 9.96 -52.17
N VAL A 185 -5.10 9.63 -51.00
CA VAL A 185 -5.00 8.33 -50.33
C VAL A 185 -5.11 7.23 -51.38
N ALA A 186 -3.99 6.60 -51.72
CA ALA A 186 -3.98 5.40 -52.53
C ALA A 186 -4.18 4.20 -51.61
N SER A 187 -5.40 3.67 -51.60
CA SER A 187 -5.72 2.35 -51.08
C SER A 187 -4.82 1.32 -51.77
N LEU A 188 -4.01 0.57 -51.01
CA LEU A 188 -3.28 -0.57 -51.58
C LEU A 188 -4.29 -1.64 -52.08
N PRO A 189 -4.01 -2.29 -53.23
CA PRO A 189 -4.89 -3.31 -53.81
C PRO A 189 -4.98 -4.56 -52.92
N PRO A 190 -6.11 -5.31 -52.99
CA PRO A 190 -6.32 -6.48 -52.15
C PRO A 190 -5.46 -7.64 -52.66
N GLY A 191 -4.60 -8.18 -51.79
CA GLY A 191 -3.87 -9.43 -52.05
C GLY A 191 -2.36 -9.38 -51.89
N VAL A 192 -1.76 -8.26 -51.45
CA VAL A 192 -0.35 -8.27 -51.01
C VAL A 192 -0.31 -8.79 -49.58
N PRO A 193 0.23 -10.00 -49.32
CA PRO A 193 0.42 -10.45 -47.94
C PRO A 193 1.35 -9.46 -47.24
N CYS A 194 0.93 -8.97 -46.07
CA CYS A 194 1.74 -8.06 -45.26
C CYS A 194 3.12 -8.69 -45.06
N PRO A 195 4.23 -7.93 -45.18
CA PRO A 195 5.50 -8.36 -44.64
C PRO A 195 5.30 -8.64 -43.14
N GLU A 196 5.28 -9.91 -42.74
CA GLU A 196 4.93 -10.28 -41.37
C GLU A 196 5.98 -9.73 -40.41
N TRP A 197 5.52 -8.88 -39.49
CA TRP A 197 6.37 -8.30 -38.47
C TRP A 197 5.67 -8.37 -37.13
N SER A 198 6.35 -8.97 -36.16
CA SER A 198 5.88 -8.99 -34.78
C SER A 198 7.07 -8.94 -33.84
N THR A 199 6.90 -8.28 -32.70
CA THR A 199 7.86 -8.35 -31.60
C THR A 199 7.71 -9.67 -30.86
N ALA A 200 8.75 -10.06 -30.12
CA ALA A 200 8.58 -11.05 -29.06
C ALA A 200 7.53 -10.56 -28.04
N TRP A 201 6.93 -11.51 -27.32
CA TRP A 201 6.04 -11.18 -26.21
C TRP A 201 6.83 -10.56 -25.06
N GLY A 202 6.29 -9.49 -24.50
CA GLY A 202 6.79 -8.88 -23.28
C GLY A 202 6.63 -9.79 -22.05
N PRO A 203 7.23 -9.41 -20.92
CA PRO A 203 7.09 -10.13 -19.67
C PRO A 203 5.63 -10.17 -19.22
N CYS A 204 5.29 -11.16 -18.38
CA CYS A 204 3.96 -11.24 -17.79
C CYS A 204 3.73 -10.06 -16.83
N SER A 205 2.54 -9.46 -16.85
CA SER A 205 2.18 -8.36 -15.96
C SER A 205 2.23 -8.73 -14.47
N THR A 206 2.21 -10.03 -14.15
CA THR A 206 2.32 -10.56 -12.79
C THR A 206 3.60 -11.38 -12.63
N THR A 207 4.18 -11.33 -11.43
CA THR A 207 5.38 -12.13 -11.06
C THR A 207 5.02 -13.50 -10.50
N CYS A 208 3.73 -13.75 -10.25
CA CYS A 208 3.16 -15.04 -9.90
C CYS A 208 1.70 -15.15 -10.38
N GLY A 209 1.22 -16.37 -10.64
CA GLY A 209 -0.15 -16.62 -11.10
C GLY A 209 -0.43 -16.19 -12.55
N LEU A 210 -1.71 -16.00 -12.85
CA LEU A 210 -2.19 -15.57 -14.17
C LEU A 210 -1.93 -14.07 -14.36
N GLY A 211 -1.52 -13.66 -15.55
CA GLY A 211 -1.32 -12.27 -15.92
C GLY A 211 -1.52 -12.03 -17.41
N MET A 212 -1.15 -10.85 -17.88
CA MET A 212 -1.23 -10.44 -19.28
C MET A 212 0.15 -10.12 -19.83
N ALA A 213 0.47 -10.67 -21.01
CA ALA A 213 1.64 -10.30 -21.79
C ALA A 213 1.18 -9.53 -23.04
N THR A 214 1.98 -8.57 -23.48
CA THR A 214 1.71 -7.75 -24.67
C THR A 214 2.76 -8.00 -25.75
N ARG A 215 2.36 -7.89 -27.02
CA ARG A 215 3.27 -7.79 -28.17
C ARG A 215 2.72 -6.78 -29.17
N VAL A 216 3.56 -6.27 -30.06
CA VAL A 216 3.11 -5.49 -31.21
C VAL A 216 3.19 -6.37 -32.44
N SER A 217 2.12 -6.41 -33.24
CA SER A 217 2.04 -7.23 -34.45
C SER A 217 1.28 -6.51 -35.55
N ASN A 218 1.71 -6.66 -36.80
CA ASN A 218 0.95 -6.21 -37.97
C ASN A 218 0.02 -7.28 -38.55
N GLN A 219 -0.15 -8.40 -37.84
CA GLN A 219 -1.04 -9.51 -38.21
C GLN A 219 -2.51 -9.15 -38.02
N ASN A 220 -3.00 -8.19 -38.82
CA ASN A 220 -4.41 -7.90 -38.99
C ASN A 220 -4.72 -7.69 -40.47
N ARG A 221 -6.01 -7.71 -40.79
CA ARG A 221 -6.54 -7.52 -42.15
C ARG A 221 -6.13 -6.19 -42.82
N PHE A 222 -5.59 -5.25 -42.05
CA PHE A 222 -5.17 -3.92 -42.53
C PHE A 222 -3.66 -3.72 -42.51
N CYS A 223 -2.88 -4.75 -42.17
CA CYS A 223 -1.43 -4.71 -41.98
C CYS A 223 -0.94 -3.57 -41.05
N ARG A 224 -1.77 -3.17 -40.08
CA ARG A 224 -1.45 -2.09 -39.13
C ARG A 224 -0.80 -2.66 -37.88
N LEU A 225 0.20 -1.98 -37.35
CA LEU A 225 0.78 -2.36 -36.07
C LEU A 225 -0.23 -2.13 -34.95
N GLU A 226 -0.62 -3.20 -34.28
CA GLU A 226 -1.55 -3.17 -33.15
C GLU A 226 -0.95 -3.91 -31.95
N THR A 227 -1.32 -3.47 -30.76
CA THR A 227 -0.94 -4.15 -29.52
C THR A 227 -1.86 -5.35 -29.31
N GLN A 228 -1.29 -6.54 -29.36
CA GLN A 228 -1.97 -7.79 -29.03
C GLN A 228 -1.71 -8.14 -27.57
N ARG A 229 -2.73 -8.67 -26.90
CA ARG A 229 -2.70 -9.12 -25.50
C ARG A 229 -2.94 -10.62 -25.45
N ARG A 230 -2.18 -11.34 -24.62
CA ARG A 230 -2.47 -12.73 -24.29
C ARG A 230 -2.38 -12.96 -22.79
N LEU A 231 -3.10 -13.98 -22.33
CA LEU A 231 -2.91 -14.51 -21.00
C LEU A 231 -1.54 -15.19 -20.90
N CYS A 232 -0.86 -14.96 -19.78
CA CYS A 232 0.38 -15.63 -19.41
C CYS A 232 0.24 -16.24 -18.02
N LEU A 233 0.91 -17.37 -17.80
CA LEU A 233 1.00 -18.04 -16.51
C LEU A 233 2.44 -17.90 -16.02
N SER A 234 2.62 -17.13 -14.96
CA SER A 234 3.87 -17.08 -14.21
C SER A 234 3.85 -18.14 -13.11
N ARG A 235 4.95 -18.27 -12.36
CA ARG A 235 5.08 -19.26 -11.28
C ARG A 235 3.86 -19.23 -10.34
N PRO A 236 3.40 -20.36 -9.78
CA PRO A 236 2.31 -20.36 -8.81
C PRO A 236 2.59 -19.33 -7.71
N CYS A 237 1.59 -18.51 -7.37
CA CYS A 237 1.76 -17.59 -6.26
C CYS A 237 2.03 -18.39 -4.99
N PRO A 238 2.95 -17.89 -4.12
CA PRO A 238 3.07 -18.48 -2.80
C PRO A 238 1.68 -18.47 -2.18
N PRO A 239 1.28 -19.54 -1.48
CA PRO A 239 0.02 -19.53 -0.76
C PRO A 239 0.02 -18.27 0.08
N SER A 240 -1.05 -17.47 -0.03
CA SER A 240 -1.30 -16.47 0.98
C SER A 240 -1.19 -17.20 2.32
N ARG A 241 -0.51 -16.61 3.31
CA ARG A 241 -0.65 -17.06 4.70
C ARG A 241 -2.06 -16.69 5.16
N GLY A 242 -3.06 -17.25 4.48
CA GLY A 242 -4.41 -17.35 4.96
C GLY A 242 -4.35 -18.21 6.19
N ARG A 243 -4.80 -17.62 7.29
CA ARG A 243 -5.17 -18.28 8.54
C ARG A 243 -5.80 -19.63 8.19
N ARG A 244 -5.21 -20.72 8.69
CA ARG A 244 -5.78 -22.07 8.57
C ARG A 244 -7.27 -22.00 8.87
N PRO A 245 -8.17 -22.54 8.02
CA PRO A 245 -9.49 -22.90 8.48
C PRO A 245 -9.28 -23.96 9.56
N GLN A 246 -9.57 -23.62 10.82
CA GLN A 246 -9.73 -24.64 11.84
C GLN A 246 -10.96 -25.45 11.44
N ASN A 247 -10.74 -26.63 10.87
CA ASN A 247 -11.74 -27.67 10.76
C ASN A 247 -12.25 -27.98 12.18
N ARG A 248 -13.41 -27.43 12.55
CA ARG A 248 -14.25 -28.00 13.59
C ARG A 248 -14.94 -29.21 12.99
N ALA A 249 -14.43 -30.40 13.31
CA ALA A 249 -15.19 -31.63 13.20
C ALA A 249 -16.27 -31.64 14.30
N PHE A 250 -17.51 -31.96 13.91
CA PHE A 250 -18.55 -32.49 14.79
C PHE A 250 -18.40 -34.01 14.86
#